data_AF-A0A154ICM0-F1
#
_entry.id   AF-A0A154ICM0-F1
#
_cell.length_a   1.000
_cell.length_b   1.000
_cell.length_c   1.000
_cell.angle_alpha   90.00
_cell.angle_beta   90.00
_cell.angle_gamma   90.00
#
_symmetry.space_group_name_H-M   'P 1'
#
loop_
_entity.id
_entity.type
_entity.pdbx_description
1 polymer ?
#
loop_
_entity_poly.entity_id
_entity_poly.type
_entity_poly.pdbx_seq_one_letter_code
_entity_poly.pdbx_strand_id
1 'polypeptide(L)'
;MKLPVLRTPKINPLIESTFQQIADHWDEQRRIREEMGHSEVEREVLEEALQAARDIPGAEREVWDWMSSAIKEVNLSLASMDAPPLRCVSHETFLAFLRVEASEAEIH
;
A
#
# COMPACT_ATOMS: atom_id res chain seq x y z
N MET A 1 0.46 -34.25 42.46
CA MET A 1 -0.03 -32.91 42.03
C MET A 1 -0.77 -33.07 40.71
N LYS A 2 -2.01 -32.58 40.59
CA LYS A 2 -2.78 -32.62 39.32
C LYS A 2 -2.59 -31.27 38.60
N LEU A 3 -2.09 -31.30 37.36
CA LEU A 3 -1.97 -30.10 36.52
C LEU A 3 -3.37 -29.57 36.16
N PRO A 4 -3.60 -28.25 36.20
CA PRO A 4 -4.88 -27.69 35.77
C PRO A 4 -5.03 -27.89 34.26
N VAL A 5 -6.17 -28.47 33.86
CA VAL A 5 -6.54 -28.60 32.45
C VAL A 5 -6.84 -27.20 31.93
N LEU A 6 -5.92 -26.62 31.18
CA LEU A 6 -6.16 -25.41 30.40
C LEU A 6 -7.16 -25.78 29.31
N ARG A 7 -8.45 -25.49 29.53
CA ARG A 7 -9.45 -25.61 28.48
C ARG A 7 -9.13 -24.55 27.42
N THR A 8 -8.92 -24.98 26.19
CA THR A 8 -8.86 -24.06 25.05
C THR A 8 -10.15 -23.22 25.04
N PRO A 9 -10.06 -21.89 24.91
CA PRO A 9 -11.24 -21.05 24.85
C PRO A 9 -12.05 -21.47 23.62
N LYS A 10 -13.31 -21.84 23.81
CA LYS A 10 -14.25 -22.03 22.71
C LYS A 10 -14.55 -20.66 22.12
N ILE A 11 -13.97 -20.37 20.97
CA ILE A 11 -14.29 -19.16 20.21
C ILE A 11 -15.77 -19.24 19.83
N ASN A 12 -16.48 -18.13 19.99
CA ASN A 12 -17.89 -18.05 19.62
C ASN A 12 -18.02 -18.23 18.10
N PRO A 13 -18.88 -19.13 17.59
CA PRO A 13 -19.08 -19.32 16.15
C PRO A 13 -19.40 -18.04 15.38
N LEU A 14 -20.04 -17.06 16.02
CA LEU A 14 -20.29 -15.74 15.43
C LEU A 14 -19.00 -14.94 15.21
N ILE A 15 -18.06 -15.04 16.14
CA ILE A 15 -16.75 -14.38 16.04
C ILE A 15 -15.96 -15.01 14.89
N GLU A 16 -15.93 -16.34 14.82
CA GLU A 16 -15.29 -17.09 13.75
C GLU A 16 -15.88 -16.75 12.37
N SER A 17 -17.21 -16.75 12.25
CA SER A 17 -17.90 -16.36 11.02
C SER A 17 -17.60 -14.92 10.59
N THR A 18 -17.50 -13.99 11.55
CA THR A 18 -17.16 -12.59 11.25
C THR A 18 -15.75 -12.49 10.70
N PHE A 19 -14.77 -13.16 11.32
CA PHE A 19 -13.39 -13.14 10.84
C PHE A 19 -13.24 -13.81 9.48
N GLN A 20 -13.98 -14.89 9.22
CA GLN A 20 -13.96 -15.54 7.90
C GLN A 20 -14.50 -14.60 6.82
N GLN A 21 -15.62 -13.91 7.06
CA GLN A 21 -16.16 -12.93 6.11
C GLN A 21 -15.18 -11.79 5.83
N ILE A 22 -14.47 -11.32 6.86
CA ILE A 22 -13.42 -10.31 6.70
C ILE A 22 -12.26 -10.86 5.85
N ALA A 23 -11.82 -12.09 6.11
CA ALA A 23 -10.74 -12.72 5.34
C ALA A 23 -11.12 -12.88 3.86
N ASP A 24 -12.32 -13.42 3.58
CA ASP A 24 -12.84 -13.61 2.23
C ASP A 24 -12.93 -12.27 1.48
N HIS A 25 -13.37 -11.21 2.17
CA HIS A 25 -13.39 -9.87 1.60
C HIS A 25 -11.99 -9.36 1.23
N TRP A 26 -10.98 -9.55 2.09
CA TRP A 26 -9.62 -9.13 1.80
C TRP A 26 -8.96 -9.93 0.67
N ASP A 27 -9.25 -11.23 0.58
CA ASP A 27 -8.74 -12.08 -0.48
C ASP A 27 -9.36 -11.70 -1.84
N GLU A 28 -10.66 -11.42 -1.88
CA GLU A 28 -11.31 -10.91 -3.09
C GLU A 28 -10.75 -9.54 -3.50
N GLN A 29 -10.57 -8.62 -2.55
CA GLN A 29 -9.95 -7.32 -2.82
C GLN A 29 -8.52 -7.47 -3.35
N ARG A 30 -7.73 -8.41 -2.82
CA ARG A 30 -6.38 -8.69 -3.31
C ARG A 30 -6.42 -9.17 -4.75
N ARG A 31 -7.30 -10.14 -5.04
CA ARG A 31 -7.46 -10.71 -6.38
C ARG A 31 -7.86 -9.66 -7.42
N ILE A 32 -8.84 -8.80 -7.11
CA ILE A 32 -9.25 -7.72 -8.04
C ILE A 32 -8.07 -6.78 -8.32
N ARG A 33 -7.29 -6.42 -7.30
CA ARG A 33 -6.10 -5.56 -7.47
C ARG A 33 -5.04 -6.21 -8.36
N GLU A 34 -4.84 -7.51 -8.24
CA GLU A 34 -3.91 -8.27 -9.09
C GLU A 34 -4.41 -8.32 -10.53
N GLU A 35 -5.69 -8.60 -10.76
CA GLU A 35 -6.30 -8.63 -12.09
C GLU A 35 -6.26 -7.26 -12.78
N MET A 36 -6.34 -6.16 -12.01
CA MET A 36 -6.24 -4.79 -12.50
C MET A 36 -4.80 -4.26 -12.60
N GLY A 37 -3.79 -5.03 -12.19
CA GLY A 37 -2.39 -4.61 -12.25
C GLY A 37 -2.06 -3.39 -11.37
N HIS A 38 -2.74 -3.23 -10.22
CA HIS A 38 -2.57 -2.05 -9.38
C HIS A 38 -1.15 -1.92 -8.83
N SER A 39 -0.50 -3.04 -8.50
CA SER A 39 0.86 -3.02 -7.96
C SER A 39 1.87 -2.48 -8.98
N GLU A 40 1.71 -2.83 -10.26
CA GLU A 40 2.55 -2.36 -11.35
C GLU A 40 2.38 -0.84 -11.54
N VAL A 41 1.14 -0.36 -11.61
CA VAL A 41 0.84 1.08 -11.76
C VAL A 41 1.37 1.88 -10.57
N GLU A 42 1.14 1.41 -9.34
CA GLU A 42 1.62 2.08 -8.12
C GLU A 42 3.14 2.17 -8.08
N ARG A 43 3.82 1.12 -8.54
CA ARG A 43 5.29 1.08 -8.62
C ARG A 43 5.81 2.03 -9.69
N GLU A 44 5.27 1.99 -10.91
CA GLU A 44 5.72 2.84 -12.01
C GLU A 44 5.56 4.32 -11.68
N VAL A 45 4.41 4.71 -11.12
CA VAL A 45 4.15 6.09 -10.70
C VAL A 45 5.13 6.54 -9.60
N LEU A 46 5.46 5.65 -8.65
CA LEU A 46 6.45 5.93 -7.62
C LEU A 46 7.87 6.06 -8.21
N GLU A 47 8.27 5.16 -9.11
CA GLU A 47 9.58 5.19 -9.77
C GLU A 47 9.76 6.48 -10.59
N GLU A 48 8.73 6.90 -11.34
CA GLU A 48 8.73 8.16 -12.08
C GLU A 48 8.86 9.38 -11.15
N ALA A 49 8.11 9.40 -10.05
CA ALA A 49 8.19 10.50 -9.08
C ALA A 49 9.56 10.54 -8.40
N LEU A 50 10.15 9.39 -8.07
CA LEU A 50 11.50 9.33 -7.49
C LEU A 50 12.54 9.86 -8.49
N GLN A 51 12.43 9.49 -9.76
CA GLN A 51 13.33 10.00 -10.80
C GLN A 51 13.18 11.51 -10.98
N ALA A 52 11.96 12.03 -11.06
CA ALA A 52 11.71 13.46 -11.20
C ALA A 52 12.27 14.28 -10.03
N ALA A 53 12.14 13.78 -8.79
CA ALA A 53 12.72 14.42 -7.62
C ALA A 53 14.26 14.41 -7.61
N ARG A 54 14.89 13.41 -8.24
CA ARG A 54 16.36 13.37 -8.42
C ARG A 54 16.85 14.36 -9.45
N ASP A 55 16.09 14.51 -10.55
CA ASP A 55 16.43 15.44 -11.62
C ASP A 55 16.32 16.90 -11.16
N ILE A 56 15.51 17.17 -10.13
CA ILE A 56 15.28 18.52 -9.58
C ILE A 56 15.42 18.50 -8.04
N PRO A 57 16.67 18.51 -7.52
CA PRO A 57 16.89 18.56 -6.07
C PRO A 57 16.23 19.78 -5.43
N GLY A 58 15.56 19.59 -4.29
CA GLY A 58 14.80 20.63 -3.60
C GLY A 58 13.34 20.76 -4.02
N ALA A 59 12.88 19.98 -5.02
CA ALA A 59 11.48 19.89 -5.44
C ALA A 59 10.78 18.61 -4.95
N GLU A 60 11.32 17.93 -3.94
CA GLU A 60 10.83 16.62 -3.50
C GLU A 60 9.37 16.67 -3.06
N ARG A 61 8.98 17.77 -2.40
CA ARG A 61 7.62 17.95 -1.92
C ARG A 61 6.64 18.18 -3.07
N GLU A 62 7.00 19.05 -4.01
CA GLU A 62 6.20 19.37 -5.18
C GLU A 62 5.97 18.13 -6.05
N VAL A 63 7.01 17.32 -6.25
CA VAL A 63 6.93 16.07 -7.00
C VAL A 63 6.04 15.05 -6.28
N TRP A 64 6.16 14.91 -4.96
CA TRP A 64 5.27 14.04 -4.19
C TRP A 64 3.82 14.52 -4.23
N ASP A 65 3.58 15.83 -4.11
CA ASP A 65 2.23 16.41 -4.17
C ASP A 65 1.60 16.18 -5.56
N TRP A 66 2.38 16.30 -6.64
CA TRP A 66 1.95 15.96 -8.01
C TRP A 66 1.53 14.48 -8.13
N MET A 67 2.40 13.56 -7.70
CA MET A 67 2.14 12.12 -7.72
C MET A 67 0.89 11.77 -6.89
N SER A 68 0.80 12.30 -5.67
CA SER A 68 -0.31 12.09 -4.74
C SER A 68 -1.64 12.58 -5.33
N SER A 69 -1.61 13.72 -6.03
CA SER A 69 -2.80 14.30 -6.66
C SER A 69 -3.28 13.47 -7.84
N ALA A 70 -2.36 13.01 -8.70
CA ALA A 70 -2.69 12.11 -9.82
C ALA A 70 -3.35 10.81 -9.32
N ILE A 71 -2.78 10.18 -8.29
CA ILE A 71 -3.37 8.96 -7.68
C ILE A 71 -4.77 9.24 -7.11
N LYS A 72 -4.98 10.40 -6.46
CA LYS A 72 -6.30 10.78 -5.94
C LYS A 72 -7.34 10.93 -7.05
N GLU A 73 -6.98 11.53 -8.17
CA GLU A 73 -7.88 11.70 -9.32
C GLU A 73 -8.28 10.34 -9.93
N VAL A 74 -7.32 9.43 -10.09
CA VAL A 74 -7.60 8.07 -10.56
C VAL A 74 -8.50 7.33 -9.56
N ASN A 75 -8.24 7.48 -8.26
CA ASN A 75 -9.06 6.86 -7.22
C ASN A 75 -10.51 7.36 -7.19
N LEU A 76 -10.78 8.61 -7.57
CA LEU A 76 -12.16 9.09 -7.75
C LEU A 76 -12.87 8.33 -8.87
N SER A 77 -12.15 8.03 -9.96
CA SER A 77 -12.69 7.25 -11.07
C SER A 77 -12.92 5.79 -10.66
N LEU A 78 -11.96 5.16 -9.96
CA LEU A 78 -12.09 3.79 -9.45
C LEU A 78 -13.26 3.64 -8.49
N ALA A 79 -13.48 4.62 -7.61
CA ALA A 79 -14.62 4.64 -6.70
C ALA A 79 -15.97 4.64 -7.43
N SER A 80 -16.07 5.28 -8.60
CA SER A 80 -17.30 5.27 -9.41
C SER A 80 -17.63 3.91 -10.04
N MET A 81 -16.65 3.00 -10.07
CA MET A 81 -16.75 1.65 -10.62
C MET A 81 -16.74 0.56 -9.54
N ASP A 82 -16.86 0.95 -8.26
CA ASP A 82 -16.69 0.06 -7.10
C ASP A 82 -15.37 -0.73 -7.12
N ALA A 83 -14.33 -0.17 -7.75
CA ALA A 83 -13.01 -0.78 -7.87
C ALA A 83 -12.11 -0.42 -6.67
N PRO A 84 -11.19 -1.30 -6.27
CA PRO A 84 -10.24 -0.99 -5.20
C PRO A 84 -9.38 0.22 -5.55
N PRO A 85 -9.02 1.09 -4.59
CA PRO A 85 -8.19 2.26 -4.88
C PRO A 85 -6.73 1.87 -5.11
N LEU A 86 -6.02 2.66 -5.91
CA LEU A 86 -4.55 2.72 -5.91
C LEU A 86 -4.04 3.28 -4.58
N ARG A 87 -2.87 2.81 -4.16
CA ARG A 87 -2.16 3.21 -2.96
C ARG A 87 -1.08 4.23 -3.31
N CYS A 88 -1.01 5.28 -2.51
CA CYS A 88 0.06 6.26 -2.55
C CYS A 88 0.90 6.12 -1.28
N VAL A 89 2.22 6.13 -1.42
CA VAL A 89 3.12 6.17 -0.27
C VAL A 89 3.02 7.53 0.44
N SER A 90 3.31 7.54 1.75
CA SER A 90 3.39 8.79 2.49
C SER A 90 4.58 9.63 2.00
N HIS A 91 4.53 10.94 2.23
CA HIS A 91 5.65 11.83 1.93
C HIS A 91 6.93 11.40 2.67
N GLU A 92 6.80 10.92 3.91
CA GLU A 92 7.94 10.43 4.70
C GLU A 92 8.57 9.18 4.08
N THR A 93 7.75 8.24 3.61
CA THR A 93 8.22 7.03 2.91
C THR A 93 8.87 7.38 1.57
N PHE A 94 8.29 8.34 0.83
CA PHE A 94 8.88 8.86 -0.40
C PHE A 94 10.29 9.45 -0.17
N LEU A 95 10.44 10.29 0.85
CA LEU A 95 11.75 10.83 1.25
C LEU A 95 12.72 9.74 1.70
N ALA A 96 12.23 8.69 2.38
CA ALA A 96 13.06 7.56 2.77
C ALA A 96 13.63 6.83 1.54
N PHE A 97 12.83 6.61 0.49
CA PHE A 97 13.31 6.01 -0.74
C PHE A 97 14.38 6.85 -1.44
N LEU A 98 14.21 8.17 -1.50
CA LEU A 98 15.23 9.07 -2.05
C LEU A 98 16.58 8.98 -1.31
N ARG A 99 16.55 8.76 0.00
CA ARG A 99 17.76 8.67 0.85
C ARG A 99 18.47 7.32 0.73
N VAL A 100 17.73 6.23 0.59
CA VAL A 100 18.32 4.88 0.50
C VAL A 100 19.20 4.76 -0.74
N GLU A 101 18.72 5.23 -1.89
CA GLU A 101 19.49 5.14 -3.15
C GLU A 101 20.66 6.12 -3.24
N ALA A 102 20.59 7.28 -2.55
CA ALA A 102 21.74 8.18 -2.46
C ALA A 102 22.93 7.53 -1.74
N SER A 103 22.68 6.65 -0.78
CA SER A 103 23.73 5.94 -0.03
C SER A 103 24.42 4.82 -0.84
N GLU A 104 23.76 4.28 -1.87
CA GLU A 104 24.35 3.28 -2.76
C GLU A 104 25.26 3.93 -3.81
N ALA A 105 24.99 5.18 -4.21
CA ALA A 105 25.81 5.94 -5.14
C ALA A 105 27.15 6.43 -4.55
N GLU A 106 27.29 6.50 -3.22
CA GLU A 106 28.53 6.93 -2.54
C GLU A 106 29.54 5.79 -2.30
N ILE A 107 29.19 4.54 -2.65
CA ILE A 107 30.02 3.35 -2.43
C ILE A 107 30.83 2.96 -3.69
N HIS A 108 30.70 3.70 -4.79
CA HIS A 108 31.39 3.45 -6.06
C HIS A 108 32.37 4.55 -6.49
#